data_AF-A0A7V0JUG7-F1
#
_entry.id   AF-A0A7V0JUG7-F1
#
_cell.length_a   1.000
_cell.length_b   1.000
_cell.length_c   1.000
_cell.angle_alpha   90.00
_cell.angle_beta   90.00
_cell.angle_gamma   90.00
#
_symmetry.space_group_name_H-M   'P 1'
#
loop_
_entity.id
_entity.type
_entity.pdbx_description
1 polymer ?
#
loop_
_entity_poly.entity_id
_entity_poly.type
_entity_poly.pdbx_seq_one_letter_code
_entity_poly.pdbx_strand_id
1 'polypeptide(L)'
;MREREVKKTLSEHLRADGFKLLDVRYRSRRGIDIEALCPEAGPKVYIEVKGERSGPNPQAKRRAALGEALLQVLEVYDGFSVCAIALPDTRGFRSLVARVHPPLKALGIHVVFVDEKGFSHLGPDSPTPLPQPISSLRHVLCP
;
A
#
# COMPACT_ATOMS: atom_id res chain seq x y z
N MET A 1 3.48 1.63 -13.76
CA MET A 1 2.39 2.54 -13.34
C MET A 1 2.93 3.74 -12.57
N ARG A 2 2.40 4.92 -12.86
CA ARG A 2 2.61 6.16 -12.09
C ARG A 2 1.72 6.16 -10.84
N GLU A 3 2.05 7.00 -9.86
CA GLU A 3 1.34 7.05 -8.57
C GLU A 3 -0.17 7.32 -8.74
N ARG A 4 -0.52 8.23 -9.66
CA ARG A 4 -1.92 8.52 -10.00
C ARG A 4 -2.69 7.29 -10.49
N GLU A 5 -2.03 6.42 -11.26
CA GLU A 5 -2.64 5.20 -11.80
C GLU A 5 -2.86 4.19 -10.68
N VAL A 6 -1.83 3.96 -9.84
CA VAL A 6 -1.93 3.08 -8.67
C VAL A 6 -3.06 3.54 -7.74
N LYS A 7 -3.09 4.84 -7.41
CA LYS A 7 -4.10 5.43 -6.53
C LYS A 7 -5.51 5.32 -7.09
N LYS A 8 -5.67 5.55 -8.40
CA LYS A 8 -6.95 5.38 -9.10
C LYS A 8 -7.43 3.92 -8.99
N THR A 9 -6.62 2.97 -9.47
CA THR A 9 -6.93 1.53 -9.49
C THR A 9 -7.27 1.02 -8.09
N LEU A 10 -6.48 1.40 -7.08
CA LEU A 10 -6.71 1.01 -5.70
C LEU A 10 -8.03 1.58 -5.16
N SER A 11 -8.31 2.86 -5.39
CA SER A 11 -9.55 3.49 -4.89
C SER A 11 -10.81 2.92 -5.54
N GLU A 12 -10.74 2.48 -6.80
CA GLU A 12 -11.85 1.82 -7.47
C GLU A 12 -12.12 0.45 -6.86
N HIS A 13 -11.06 -0.34 -6.60
CA HIS A 13 -11.20 -1.63 -5.93
C HIS A 13 -11.66 -1.53 -4.47
N LEU A 14 -11.14 -0.59 -3.69
CA LEU A 14 -11.60 -0.38 -2.31
C LEU A 14 -13.11 -0.06 -2.26
N ARG A 15 -13.63 0.72 -3.22
CA ARG A 15 -15.08 0.96 -3.33
C ARG A 15 -15.83 -0.32 -3.67
N ALA A 16 -15.33 -1.09 -4.64
CA ALA A 16 -15.94 -2.36 -5.04
C ALA A 16 -15.96 -3.39 -3.90
N ASP A 17 -14.92 -3.41 -3.07
CA ASP A 17 -14.79 -4.24 -1.87
C ASP A 17 -15.63 -3.72 -0.67
N GLY A 18 -16.35 -2.61 -0.85
CA GLY A 18 -17.34 -2.11 0.11
C GLY A 18 -16.78 -1.24 1.24
N PHE A 19 -15.52 -0.79 1.15
CA PHE A 19 -14.91 0.11 2.13
C PHE A 19 -15.75 1.40 2.27
N LYS A 20 -15.91 1.86 3.51
CA LYS A 20 -16.75 3.02 3.85
C LYS A 20 -15.89 4.27 4.07
N LEU A 21 -16.50 5.44 3.95
CA LEU A 21 -15.85 6.75 4.20
C LEU A 21 -14.50 6.93 3.50
N LEU A 22 -14.38 6.43 2.26
CA LEU A 22 -13.13 6.50 1.49
C LEU A 22 -12.78 7.96 1.13
N ASP A 23 -11.77 8.54 1.80
CA ASP A 23 -11.12 9.80 1.41
C ASP A 23 -9.85 9.48 0.62
N VAL A 24 -9.75 10.04 -0.59
CA VAL A 24 -8.57 9.88 -1.45
C VAL A 24 -7.97 11.24 -1.69
N ARG A 25 -6.74 11.42 -1.22
CA ARG A 25 -5.98 12.65 -1.34
C ARG A 25 -5.16 12.65 -2.62
N TYR A 26 -5.38 13.69 -3.42
CA TYR A 26 -4.66 13.96 -4.64
C TYR A 26 -3.90 15.29 -4.51
N ARG A 27 -2.76 15.37 -5.21
CA ARG A 27 -1.97 16.61 -5.37
C ARG A 27 -1.46 17.14 -4.02
N SER A 28 -1.77 18.39 -3.68
CA SER A 28 -1.18 19.17 -2.57
C SER A 28 -1.88 18.98 -1.23
N ARG A 29 -2.90 18.14 -1.13
CA ARG A 29 -3.49 17.77 0.17
C ARG A 29 -2.43 17.00 0.96
N ARG A 30 -2.11 17.49 2.16
CA ARG A 30 -1.15 16.86 3.07
C ARG A 30 -1.76 15.65 3.78
N GLY A 31 -0.90 14.77 4.26
CA GLY A 31 -1.25 13.56 5.00
C GLY A 31 -1.32 12.32 4.10
N ILE A 32 -1.64 11.20 4.72
CA ILE A 32 -1.74 9.88 4.08
C ILE A 32 -2.66 9.91 2.86
N ASP A 33 -2.27 9.21 1.80
CA ASP A 33 -2.94 9.25 0.51
C ASP A 33 -4.39 8.76 0.51
N ILE A 34 -4.68 7.69 1.25
CA ILE A 34 -6.01 7.08 1.33
C ILE A 34 -6.36 6.77 2.78
N GLU A 35 -7.58 7.14 3.16
CA GLU A 35 -8.21 6.74 4.42
C GLU A 35 -9.54 6.06 4.12
N ALA A 36 -9.84 4.98 4.82
CA ALA A 36 -11.11 4.28 4.70
C ALA A 36 -11.50 3.58 6.01
N LEU A 37 -12.75 3.16 6.12
CA LEU A 37 -13.24 2.24 7.14
C LEU A 37 -13.54 0.88 6.53
N CYS A 38 -13.19 -0.17 7.26
CA CYS A 38 -13.62 -1.53 6.93
C CYS A 38 -15.16 -1.65 6.92
N PRO A 39 -15.76 -2.51 6.07
CA PRO A 39 -17.21 -2.56 5.86
C PRO A 39 -18.09 -2.93 7.08
N GLU A 40 -17.50 -3.50 8.15
CA GLU A 40 -18.22 -4.08 9.30
C GLU A 40 -17.79 -3.49 10.65
N ALA A 41 -17.83 -2.15 10.80
CA ALA A 41 -17.35 -1.44 11.99
C ALA A 41 -15.90 -1.80 12.39
N GLY A 42 -15.12 -2.27 11.41
CA GLY A 42 -13.74 -2.68 11.59
C GLY A 42 -12.77 -1.50 11.67
N PRO A 43 -11.46 -1.78 11.71
CA PRO A 43 -10.45 -0.75 11.88
C PRO A 43 -10.47 0.27 10.72
N LYS A 44 -9.89 1.44 11.00
CA LYS A 44 -9.50 2.36 9.92
C LYS A 44 -8.37 1.75 9.13
N VAL A 45 -8.37 2.02 7.83
CA VAL A 45 -7.30 1.65 6.91
C VAL A 45 -6.64 2.91 6.37
N TYR A 46 -5.33 2.96 6.52
CA TYR A 46 -4.46 4.01 6.02
C TYR A 46 -3.55 3.45 4.95
N ILE A 47 -3.58 4.02 3.74
CA ILE A 47 -2.74 3.54 2.64
C ILE A 47 -1.97 4.70 2.03
N GLU A 48 -0.64 4.56 2.04
CA GLU A 48 0.24 5.46 1.32
C GLU A 48 0.58 4.88 -0.05
N VAL A 49 0.46 5.70 -1.10
CA VAL A 49 0.65 5.23 -2.48
C VAL A 49 1.91 5.83 -3.07
N LYS A 50 2.69 5.01 -3.77
CA LYS A 50 3.79 5.51 -4.61
C LYS A 50 3.69 4.98 -6.03
N GLY A 51 4.41 5.63 -6.93
CA GLY A 51 4.54 5.25 -8.33
C GLY A 51 5.98 5.07 -8.76
N GLU A 52 6.16 4.51 -9.96
CA GLU A 52 7.48 4.50 -10.59
C GLU A 52 7.84 5.93 -11.03
N ARG A 53 9.06 6.38 -10.70
CA ARG A 53 9.57 7.71 -11.06
C ARG A 53 10.54 7.59 -12.24
N SER A 54 10.29 8.32 -13.32
CA SER A 54 11.18 8.35 -14.50
C SER A 54 12.52 9.04 -14.22
N GLY A 55 13.52 8.77 -15.05
CA GLY A 55 14.82 9.45 -15.08
C GLY A 55 15.98 8.62 -14.51
N PRO A 56 17.16 9.24 -14.26
CA PRO A 56 18.35 8.50 -13.86
C PRO A 56 18.21 7.84 -12.49
N ASN A 57 18.95 6.75 -12.28
CA ASN A 57 19.04 5.97 -11.04
C ASN A 57 17.67 5.51 -10.47
N PRO A 58 16.95 4.61 -11.18
CA PRO A 58 15.63 4.13 -10.74
C PRO A 58 15.68 3.43 -9.37
N GLN A 59 16.78 2.78 -9.01
CA GLN A 59 16.91 2.12 -7.71
C GLN A 59 16.89 3.10 -6.55
N ALA A 60 17.64 4.21 -6.64
CA ALA A 60 17.62 5.24 -5.60
C ALA A 60 16.23 5.88 -5.47
N LYS A 61 15.54 6.10 -6.59
CA LYS A 61 14.18 6.64 -6.59
C LYS A 61 13.16 5.72 -5.93
N ARG A 62 13.25 4.40 -6.14
CA ARG A 62 12.39 3.43 -5.44
C ARG A 62 12.68 3.39 -3.95
N ARG A 63 13.95 3.48 -3.53
CA ARG A 63 14.32 3.59 -2.12
C ARG A 63 13.73 4.85 -1.48
N ALA A 64 13.86 5.99 -2.16
CA ALA A 64 13.27 7.24 -1.69
C ALA A 64 11.74 7.13 -1.57
N ALA A 65 11.07 6.63 -2.62
CA ALA A 65 9.62 6.41 -2.59
C ALA A 65 9.17 5.50 -1.44
N LEU A 66 9.84 4.36 -1.21
CA LEU A 66 9.50 3.46 -0.10
C LEU A 66 9.77 4.11 1.27
N GLY A 67 10.87 4.84 1.41
CA GLY A 67 11.21 5.55 2.65
C GLY A 67 10.21 6.66 2.98
N GLU A 68 9.85 7.48 1.98
CA GLU A 68 8.79 8.49 2.10
C GLU A 68 7.46 7.83 2.48
N ALA A 69 7.11 6.70 1.84
CA ALA A 69 5.86 6.02 2.12
C ALA A 69 5.79 5.48 3.55
N LEU A 70 6.90 4.87 4.00
CA LEU A 70 7.01 4.37 5.36
C LEU A 70 6.91 5.50 6.38
N LEU A 71 7.55 6.64 6.14
CA LEU A 71 7.45 7.80 7.03
C LEU A 71 5.99 8.27 7.17
N GLN A 72 5.27 8.43 6.06
CA GLN A 72 3.86 8.87 6.08
C GLN A 72 2.95 7.85 6.78
N VAL A 73 3.19 6.55 6.60
CA VAL A 73 2.47 5.51 7.34
C VAL A 73 2.73 5.59 8.84
N LEU A 74 3.99 5.79 9.25
CA LEU A 74 4.35 5.88 10.66
C LEU A 74 3.78 7.14 11.34
N GLU A 75 3.52 8.21 10.61
CA GLU A 75 2.86 9.43 11.14
C GLU A 75 1.40 9.20 11.55
N VAL A 76 0.73 8.18 11.00
CA VAL A 76 -0.65 7.81 11.34
C VAL A 76 -0.76 6.48 12.10
N TYR A 77 0.39 5.87 12.45
CA TYR A 77 0.43 4.59 13.12
C TYR A 77 0.03 4.72 14.59
N ASP A 78 -1.10 4.11 14.95
CA ASP A 78 -1.68 4.14 16.30
C ASP A 78 -1.70 2.76 16.98
N GLY A 79 -1.26 1.71 16.29
CA GLY A 79 -1.29 0.32 16.76
C GLY A 79 -2.67 -0.37 16.68
N PHE A 80 -3.72 0.33 16.25
CA PHE A 80 -5.09 -0.19 16.13
C PHE A 80 -5.59 -0.19 14.68
N SER A 81 -5.14 0.77 13.89
CA SER A 81 -5.48 0.96 12.49
C SER A 81 -4.62 0.09 11.58
N VAL A 82 -5.20 -0.40 10.49
CA VAL A 82 -4.47 -1.15 9.47
C VAL A 82 -3.71 -0.18 8.59
N CYS A 83 -2.39 -0.36 8.52
CA CYS A 83 -1.50 0.49 7.75
C CYS A 83 -0.94 -0.27 6.54
N ALA A 84 -0.99 0.35 5.36
CA ALA A 84 -0.51 -0.25 4.13
C ALA A 84 0.30 0.71 3.25
N ILE A 85 1.20 0.13 2.46
CA ILE A 85 1.92 0.82 1.38
C ILE A 85 1.52 0.18 0.05
N ALA A 86 1.01 0.99 -0.88
CA ALA A 86 0.67 0.56 -2.22
C ALA A 86 1.75 0.97 -3.23
N LEU A 87 2.27 0.01 -3.99
CA LEU A 87 3.36 0.19 -4.94
C LEU A 87 2.98 -0.41 -6.31
N PRO A 88 3.57 0.09 -7.41
CA PRO A 88 3.48 -0.60 -8.69
C PRO A 88 4.12 -1.98 -8.59
N ASP A 89 3.48 -2.97 -9.20
CA ASP A 89 4.03 -4.31 -9.29
C ASP A 89 5.18 -4.37 -10.31
N THR A 90 6.38 -4.07 -9.84
CA THR A 90 7.61 -4.18 -10.64
C THR A 90 8.62 -5.06 -9.92
N ARG A 91 9.48 -5.73 -10.70
CA ARG A 91 10.64 -6.47 -10.15
C ARG A 91 11.47 -5.60 -9.20
N GLY A 92 11.57 -4.30 -9.51
CA GLY A 92 12.30 -3.32 -8.71
C GLY A 92 11.73 -3.12 -7.30
N PHE A 93 10.42 -2.85 -7.21
CA PHE A 93 9.75 -2.71 -5.92
C PHE A 93 9.66 -4.04 -5.18
N ARG A 94 9.31 -5.15 -5.85
CA ARG A 94 9.31 -6.49 -5.24
C ARG A 94 10.64 -6.83 -4.59
N SER A 95 11.75 -6.64 -5.32
CA SER A 95 13.09 -6.92 -4.79
C SER A 95 13.48 -6.01 -3.63
N LEU A 96 13.01 -4.75 -3.64
CA LEU A 96 13.27 -3.81 -2.56
C LEU A 96 12.48 -4.18 -1.30
N VAL A 97 11.18 -4.41 -1.43
CA VAL A 97 10.30 -4.80 -0.32
C VAL A 97 10.73 -6.12 0.28
N ALA A 98 11.10 -7.11 -0.53
CA ALA A 98 11.58 -8.40 -0.02
C ALA A 98 12.77 -8.27 0.95
N ARG A 99 13.69 -7.31 0.72
CA ARG A 99 14.83 -7.05 1.61
C ARG A 99 14.45 -6.42 2.94
N VAL A 100 13.33 -5.67 2.98
CA VAL A 100 12.85 -4.97 4.17
C VAL A 100 11.55 -5.59 4.70
N HIS A 101 11.18 -6.78 4.23
CA HIS A 101 9.97 -7.45 4.66
C HIS A 101 9.98 -7.77 6.18
N PRO A 102 11.07 -8.28 6.78
CA PRO A 102 11.08 -8.58 8.21
C PRO A 102 10.70 -7.39 9.11
N PRO A 103 11.26 -6.17 8.96
CA PRO A 103 10.83 -5.02 9.76
C PRO A 103 9.42 -4.53 9.41
N LEU A 104 8.98 -4.56 8.14
CA LEU A 104 7.60 -4.20 7.78
C LEU A 104 6.58 -5.14 8.45
N LYS A 105 6.89 -6.43 8.47
CA LYS A 105 6.13 -7.46 9.17
C LYS A 105 6.06 -7.21 10.68
N ALA A 106 7.20 -6.90 11.31
CA ALA A 106 7.23 -6.60 12.74
C ALA A 106 6.38 -5.38 13.14
N LEU A 107 6.22 -4.42 12.21
CA LEU A 107 5.38 -3.24 12.39
C LEU A 107 3.90 -3.48 12.05
N GLY A 108 3.53 -4.66 11.53
CA GLY A 108 2.15 -4.89 11.08
C GLY A 108 1.79 -4.14 9.78
N ILE A 109 2.77 -3.70 8.99
CA ILE A 109 2.52 -2.90 7.78
C ILE A 109 2.29 -3.84 6.58
N HIS A 110 1.15 -3.67 5.92
CA HIS A 110 0.79 -4.40 4.71
C HIS A 110 1.46 -3.76 3.48
N VAL A 111 1.83 -4.57 2.50
CA VAL A 111 2.28 -4.07 1.19
C VAL A 111 1.36 -4.61 0.10
N VAL A 112 0.80 -3.72 -0.70
CA VAL A 112 -0.06 -4.05 -1.84
C VAL A 112 0.68 -3.67 -3.12
N PHE A 113 0.94 -4.64 -3.98
CA PHE A 113 1.47 -4.44 -5.33
C PHE A 113 0.31 -4.36 -6.31
N VAL A 114 0.36 -3.35 -7.19
CA VAL A 114 -0.71 -3.04 -8.14
C VAL A 114 -0.16 -3.07 -9.57
N ASP A 115 -0.83 -3.82 -10.43
CA ASP A 115 -0.66 -3.73 -11.88
C ASP A 115 -2.02 -3.63 -12.60
N GLU A 116 -1.99 -3.74 -13.93
CA GLU A 116 -3.20 -3.74 -14.75
C GLU A 116 -4.02 -5.03 -14.64
N LYS A 117 -3.42 -6.12 -14.13
CA LYS A 117 -4.03 -7.45 -14.01
C LYS A 117 -4.68 -7.66 -12.65
N GLY A 118 -4.29 -6.89 -11.64
CA GLY A 118 -4.90 -6.88 -10.33
C GLY A 118 -3.90 -6.54 -9.23
N PHE A 119 -4.01 -7.30 -8.14
CA PHE A 119 -3.29 -7.02 -6.91
C PHE A 119 -2.56 -8.25 -6.42
N SER A 120 -1.40 -8.02 -5.80
CA SER A 120 -0.80 -8.99 -4.91
C SER A 120 -0.44 -8.34 -3.59
N HIS A 121 -0.46 -9.13 -2.52
CA HIS A 121 -0.32 -8.66 -1.17
C HIS A 121 0.80 -9.40 -0.44
N LEU A 122 1.52 -8.65 0.37
CA LEU A 122 2.47 -9.15 1.33
C LEU A 122 2.10 -8.55 2.69
N GLY A 123 1.56 -9.40 3.57
CA GLY A 123 1.06 -9.01 4.88
C GLY A 123 1.99 -9.42 6.03
N PRO A 124 1.71 -8.95 7.25
CA PRO A 124 2.47 -9.33 8.44
C PRO A 124 2.48 -10.85 8.68
N ASP A 125 1.40 -11.55 8.34
CA ASP A 125 1.32 -13.00 8.54
C ASP A 125 1.96 -13.81 7.40
N SER A 126 2.52 -13.14 6.39
CA SER A 126 3.14 -13.83 5.26
C SER A 126 4.36 -14.65 5.72
N PRO A 127 4.43 -15.96 5.41
CA PRO A 127 5.54 -16.83 5.83
C PRO A 127 6.81 -16.61 5.00
N THR A 128 6.67 -16.03 3.80
CA THR A 128 7.77 -15.74 2.88
C THR A 128 7.67 -14.28 2.41
N PRO A 129 8.77 -13.67 1.92
CA PRO A 129 8.74 -12.33 1.34
C PRO A 129 8.16 -12.29 -0.09
N LEU A 130 7.38 -13.31 -0.47
CA LEU A 130 6.77 -13.41 -1.80
C LEU A 130 5.30 -12.97 -1.73
N PRO A 131 4.94 -11.85 -2.38
CA PRO A 131 3.56 -11.37 -2.43
C PRO A 131 2.66 -12.37 -3.13
N GLN A 132 1.49 -12.63 -2.56
CA GLN A 132 0.48 -13.55 -3.09
C GLN A 132 -0.59 -12.78 -3.89
N PRO A 133 -1.04 -13.28 -5.05
CA PRO A 133 -2.19 -12.70 -5.74
C PRO A 133 -3.43 -12.66 -4.85
N ILE A 134 -4.20 -11.58 -4.93
CA ILE A 134 -5.44 -11.43 -4.18
C ILE A 134 -6.56 -10.95 -5.10
N SER A 135 -7.78 -11.38 -4.80
CA SER A 135 -9.00 -10.94 -5.50
C SER A 135 -9.78 -9.88 -4.72
N SER A 136 -9.48 -9.67 -3.44
CA SER A 136 -10.14 -8.68 -2.58
C SER A 136 -9.15 -8.08 -1.59
N LEU A 137 -9.09 -6.75 -1.55
CA LEU A 137 -8.35 -5.97 -0.55
C LEU A 137 -9.01 -6.10 0.82
N ARG A 138 -10.34 -6.28 0.87
CA ARG A 138 -11.07 -6.47 2.14
C ARG A 138 -10.52 -7.68 2.91
N HIS A 139 -10.33 -8.81 2.25
CA HIS A 139 -9.86 -10.04 2.92
C HIS A 139 -8.47 -9.92 3.55
N VAL A 140 -7.64 -8.97 3.08
CA VAL A 140 -6.26 -8.82 3.56
C VAL A 140 -6.01 -7.55 4.37
N LEU A 141 -6.88 -6.55 4.27
CA LEU A 141 -6.78 -5.28 5.02
C LEU A 141 -7.87 -5.15 6.09
N CYS A 142 -8.86 -6.04 6.10
CA CYS A 142 -9.93 -6.10 7.09
C CYS A 142 -10.19 -7.57 7.50
N PRO A 143 -9.17 -8.30 7.99
CA PRO A 143 -9.34 -9.67 8.47
C PRO A 143 -10.20 -9.74 9.73
#